data_AF-N9QZM1-F1
#
_entry.id   AF-N9QZM1-F1
#
_cell.length_a   1.000
_cell.length_b   1.000
_cell.length_c   1.000
_cell.angle_alpha   90.00
_cell.angle_beta   90.00
_cell.angle_gamma   90.00
#
_symmetry.space_group_name_H-M   'P 1'
#
loop_
_entity.id
_entity.type
_entity.pdbx_description
1 polymer ?
#
loop_
_entity_poly.entity_id
_entity_poly.type
_entity_poly.pdbx_seq_one_letter_code
_entity_poly.pdbx_strand_id
1 'polypeptide(L)' 'MPRTMLTDQHWQKLKVILRNLSIHHNSNLRNFIEAILYRIRTGCPWRDIP' A
#
# COMPACT_ATOMS: atom_id res chain seq x y z
N MET A 1 2.72 7.65 14.29
CA MET A 1 1.83 7.11 13.23
C MET A 1 2.54 5.93 12.57
N PRO A 2 2.03 4.69 12.65
CA PRO A 2 2.78 3.48 12.26
C PRO A 2 3.01 3.42 10.74
N ARG A 3 4.24 3.04 10.33
CA ARG A 3 4.64 3.01 8.91
C ARG A 3 3.87 1.99 8.07
N THR A 4 3.45 0.90 8.68
CA THR A 4 2.62 -0.14 8.07
C THR A 4 1.33 -0.28 8.85
N MET A 5 0.21 -0.31 8.15
CA MET A 5 -1.12 -0.50 8.75
C MET A 5 -1.97 -1.54 8.00
N LEU A 6 -1.49 -2.05 6.87
CA LEU A 6 -2.13 -3.16 6.17
C LEU A 6 -1.91 -4.47 6.92
N THR A 7 -2.94 -4.86 7.68
CA THR A 7 -3.09 -6.25 8.11
C THR A 7 -3.30 -7.16 6.90
N ASP A 8 -3.00 -8.45 7.07
CA ASP A 8 -3.17 -9.41 5.98
C ASP A 8 -4.63 -9.50 5.53
N GLN A 9 -5.60 -9.32 6.43
CA GLN A 9 -7.02 -9.27 6.07
C GLN A 9 -7.35 -8.10 5.13
N HIS A 10 -6.83 -6.89 5.40
CA HIS A 10 -7.01 -5.75 4.51
C HIS A 10 -6.33 -5.99 3.17
N TRP A 11 -5.13 -6.59 3.18
CA TRP A 11 -4.38 -6.91 1.98
C TRP A 11 -5.11 -7.90 1.07
N GLN A 12 -5.76 -8.92 1.62
CA GLN A 12 -6.56 -9.86 0.82
C GLN A 12 -7.71 -9.16 0.10
N LYS A 13 -8.43 -8.25 0.76
CA LYS A 13 -9.51 -7.47 0.14
C LYS A 13 -8.97 -6.54 -0.96
N LEU A 14 -7.86 -5.84 -0.69
CA LEU A 14 -7.23 -4.94 -1.66
C LEU A 14 -6.71 -5.68 -2.89
N LYS A 15 -6.14 -6.88 -2.74
CA LYS A 15 -5.69 -7.69 -3.88
C LYS A 15 -6.80 -7.99 -4.87
N VAL A 16 -8.03 -8.24 -4.40
CA VAL A 16 -9.19 -8.47 -5.28
C VAL A 16 -9.49 -7.22 -6.10
N ILE A 17 -9.49 -6.05 -5.46
CA ILE A 17 -9.74 -4.76 -6.12
C ILE A 17 -8.63 -4.46 -7.15
N LEU A 18 -7.36 -4.62 -6.76
CA LEU A 18 -6.21 -4.39 -7.64
C LEU A 18 -6.25 -5.32 -8.86
N ARG A 19 -6.64 -6.59 -8.67
CA ARG A 19 -6.82 -7.53 -9.77
C ARG A 19 -7.95 -7.13 -10.71
N ASN A 20 -9.07 -6.63 -10.17
CA ASN A 20 -10.18 -6.13 -10.99
C ASN A 20 -9.80 -4.88 -11.79
N LEU A 21 -8.84 -4.09 -11.30
CA LEU A 21 -8.24 -2.96 -12.01
C LEU A 21 -7.13 -3.37 -12.99
N SER A 22 -6.93 -4.67 -13.22
CA SER A 22 -5.85 -5.23 -14.05
C SER A 22 -4.44 -4.84 -13.57
N ILE A 23 -4.28 -4.51 -12.29
CA ILE A 23 -2.99 -4.23 -11.68
C ILE A 23 -2.33 -5.57 -11.34
N HIS A 24 -1.20 -5.85 -11.99
CA HIS A 24 -0.45 -7.08 -11.75
C HIS A 24 0.14 -7.11 -10.33
N HIS A 25 -0.03 -8.25 -9.67
CA HIS A 25 0.58 -8.48 -8.37
C HIS A 25 2.08 -8.78 -8.53
N ASN A 26 2.92 -7.84 -8.09
CA ASN A 26 4.33 -8.07 -7.79
C ASN A 26 4.51 -8.15 -6.27
N SER A 27 5.54 -8.86 -5.80
CA SER A 27 6.00 -8.93 -4.40
C SER A 27 6.12 -7.55 -3.75
N ASN A 28 6.51 -6.54 -4.52
CA ASN A 28 6.70 -5.16 -4.04
C ASN A 28 5.40 -4.33 -3.98
N LEU A 29 4.29 -4.82 -4.56
CA LEU A 29 3.05 -4.03 -4.65
C LEU A 29 2.49 -3.68 -3.27
N ARG A 30 2.62 -4.60 -2.30
CA ARG A 30 2.16 -4.34 -0.92
C ARG A 30 2.91 -3.16 -0.30
N ASN A 31 4.23 -3.13 -0.45
CA ASN A 31 5.08 -2.07 0.08
C ASN A 31 4.78 -0.73 -0.61
N PHE A 32 4.53 -0.74 -1.92
CA PHE A 32 4.16 0.46 -2.66
C PHE A 32 2.81 1.04 -2.21
N ILE A 33 1.81 0.18 -1.99
CA ILE A 33 0.50 0.63 -1.49
C ILE A 33 0.63 1.16 -0.04
N GLU A 34 1.41 0.49 0.82
CA GLU A 34 1.70 0.99 2.18
C GLU A 34 2.37 2.37 2.15
N ALA A 35 3.35 2.57 1.26
CA ALA A 35 4.00 3.85 1.03
C ALA A 35 3.00 4.96 0.63
N ILE A 36 2.09 4.66 -0.30
CA ILE A 36 1.02 5.59 -0.70
C ILE A 36 0.12 5.93 0.49
N LEU A 37 -0.35 4.93 1.23
CA LEU A 37 -1.22 5.14 2.39
C LEU A 37 -0.51 5.96 3.48
N TYR A 38 0.77 5.67 3.73
CA TYR A 38 1.59 6.42 4.66
C TYR A 38 1.69 7.89 4.25
N ARG A 39 1.94 8.17 2.96
CA ARG A 39 1.97 9.53 2.42
C ARG A 39 0.64 10.26 2.56
N ILE A 40 -0.47 9.62 2.21
CA ILE A 40 -1.82 10.21 2.34
C ILE A 40 -2.10 10.58 3.80
N ARG A 41 -1.70 9.70 4.73
CA ARG A 41 -1.95 9.87 6.16
C ARG A 41 -1.04 10.92 6.83
N THR A 42 0.19 11.09 6.36
CA THR A 42 1.19 11.97 7.00
C THR A 42 1.46 13.27 6.23
N GLY A 43 1.13 13.34 4.95
CA GLY A 43 1.58 14.43 4.06
C GLY A 43 3.08 14.40 3.76
N CYS A 44 3.80 13.35 4.16
CA CYS A 44 5.25 13.24 4.06
C CYS A 44 5.73 13.22 2.58
N PRO A 45 6.84 13.89 2.25
CA PRO A 45 7.36 13.88 0.88
C PRO A 45 7.88 12.49 0.49
N TRP A 46 7.89 12.20 -0.82
CA TRP A 46 8.31 10.89 -1.34
C TRP A 46 9.72 10.46 -0.93
N ARG A 47 10.61 11.43 -0.66
CA ARG A 47 11.99 11.18 -0.24
C ARG A 47 12.08 10.52 1.14
N ASP A 48 11.07 10.73 1.99
CA ASP A 48 11.06 10.30 3.38
C ASP A 48 10.23 9.02 3.59
N ILE A 49 9.77 8.41 2.49
CA ILE A 49 9.07 7.12 2.48
C ILE A 49 10.15 6.02 2.41
N PRO A 50 10.06 4.98 3.26
CA PRO A 50 11.02 3.88 3.29
C PRO A 50 11.00 2.99 2.05
#